data_AF-A0A7K3T3T1-F1
#
_entry.id   AF-A0A7K3T3T1-F1
#
_cell.length_a   1.000
_cell.length_b   1.000
_cell.length_c   1.000
_cell.angle_alpha   90.00
_cell.angle_beta   90.00
_cell.angle_gamma   90.00
#
_symmetry.space_group_name_H-M   'P 1'
#
loop_
_entity.id
_entity.type
_entity.pdbx_description
1 polymer ?
#
loop_
_entity_poly.entity_id
_entity_poly.type
_entity_poly.pdbx_seq_one_letter_code
_entity_poly.pdbx_strand_id
1 'polypeptide(L)'
;MDPARQAAFDVLAAVRTKDAYANLVLPDLLRERRITGRDAALATELAYGASRAQGLLDAVIDACAERPLSQTDPAVLDALRLGAYQLLRTRIPEHAAVTSTVDLVRAEAGSWATGFANAIMRKVSEKDEAAWLDELAPDEGADPIGAYALRTAHPRWIARSFAEALGDKGAGLKAALEADDARPEVHLVARPGEISADELAAITGGDPAP
;
A
#
# COMPACT_ATOMS: atom_id res chain seq x y z
N MET A 1 -7.90 4.98 -19.49
CA MET A 1 -7.16 4.64 -18.26
C MET A 1 -6.34 3.38 -18.53
N ASP A 2 -5.15 3.23 -17.94
CA ASP A 2 -4.33 2.04 -18.19
C ASP A 2 -4.84 0.81 -17.41
N PRO A 3 -4.75 -0.41 -17.98
CA PRO A 3 -5.28 -1.62 -17.37
C PRO A 3 -4.70 -1.97 -15.99
N ALA A 4 -3.45 -1.60 -15.70
CA ALA A 4 -2.79 -1.94 -14.44
C ALA A 4 -3.37 -1.14 -13.27
N ARG A 5 -3.59 0.17 -13.45
CA ARG A 5 -4.22 1.02 -12.43
C ARG A 5 -5.67 0.63 -12.18
N GLN A 6 -6.42 0.31 -13.23
CA GLN A 6 -7.79 -0.19 -13.06
C GLN A 6 -7.80 -1.52 -12.30
N ALA A 7 -6.92 -2.46 -12.62
CA ALA A 7 -6.82 -3.73 -11.89
C ALA A 7 -6.48 -3.51 -10.41
N ALA A 8 -5.52 -2.62 -10.11
CA ALA A 8 -5.19 -2.27 -8.73
C ALA A 8 -6.37 -1.63 -7.98
N PHE A 9 -7.12 -0.74 -8.64
CA PHE A 9 -8.32 -0.13 -8.08
C PHE A 9 -9.38 -1.17 -7.74
N ASP A 10 -9.64 -2.08 -8.67
CA ASP A 10 -10.65 -3.13 -8.48
C ASP A 10 -10.27 -4.10 -7.36
N VAL A 11 -8.97 -4.31 -7.12
CA VAL A 11 -8.49 -5.05 -5.94
C VAL A 11 -8.82 -4.30 -4.66
N LEU A 12 -8.51 -3.01 -4.55
CA LEU A 12 -8.84 -2.22 -3.35
C LEU A 12 -10.36 -2.20 -3.09
N ALA A 13 -11.15 -1.99 -4.15
CA ALA A 13 -12.61 -2.02 -4.07
C ALA A 13 -13.12 -3.40 -3.62
N ALA A 14 -12.55 -4.50 -4.11
CA ALA A 14 -12.92 -5.85 -3.71
C ALA A 14 -12.56 -6.14 -2.24
N VAL A 15 -11.37 -5.75 -1.78
CA VAL A 15 -10.96 -5.87 -0.37
C VAL A 15 -11.95 -5.13 0.52
N ARG A 16 -12.26 -3.86 0.19
CA ARG A 16 -13.19 -3.03 0.97
C ARG A 16 -14.62 -3.59 1.00
N THR A 17 -15.14 -4.08 -0.12
CA THR A 17 -16.58 -4.40 -0.26
C THR A 17 -16.93 -5.86 -0.01
N LYS A 18 -15.96 -6.78 -0.17
CA LYS A 18 -16.18 -8.22 -0.11
C LYS A 18 -15.33 -8.91 0.95
N ASP A 19 -14.58 -8.15 1.74
CA ASP A 19 -13.58 -8.67 2.69
C ASP A 19 -12.65 -9.69 2.02
N ALA A 20 -12.36 -9.45 0.73
CA ALA A 20 -11.61 -10.36 -0.10
C ALA A 20 -10.12 -10.18 0.14
N TYR A 21 -9.36 -11.27 0.08
CA TYR A 21 -7.92 -11.19 0.21
C TYR A 21 -7.28 -10.72 -1.11
N ALA A 22 -6.50 -9.64 -1.06
CA ALA A 22 -5.86 -9.06 -2.24
C ALA A 22 -4.98 -10.06 -3.02
N ASN A 23 -4.32 -10.98 -2.31
CA ASN A 23 -3.49 -12.04 -2.90
C ASN A 23 -4.29 -13.09 -3.67
N LEU A 24 -5.60 -13.18 -3.44
CA LEU A 24 -6.50 -14.06 -4.20
C LEU A 24 -7.15 -13.30 -5.37
N VAL A 25 -7.56 -12.05 -5.15
CA VAL A 25 -8.28 -11.25 -6.16
C VAL A 25 -7.37 -10.84 -7.32
N LEU A 26 -6.15 -10.36 -7.03
CA LEU A 26 -5.29 -9.80 -8.07
C LEU A 26 -4.90 -10.84 -9.15
N PRO A 27 -4.41 -12.06 -8.82
CA PRO A 27 -3.99 -13.02 -9.84
C PRO A 27 -5.13 -13.42 -10.81
N ASP A 28 -6.36 -13.49 -10.32
CA ASP A 28 -7.53 -13.81 -11.14
C ASP A 28 -7.88 -12.65 -12.07
N LEU A 29 -7.92 -11.41 -11.55
CA LEU A 29 -8.14 -10.21 -12.38
C LEU A 29 -7.08 -10.05 -13.48
N LEU A 30 -5.80 -10.28 -13.16
CA LEU A 30 -4.72 -10.21 -14.14
C LEU A 30 -4.91 -11.24 -15.26
N ARG A 31 -5.32 -12.46 -14.92
CA ARG A 31 -5.53 -13.55 -15.89
C ARG A 31 -6.75 -13.30 -16.77
N GLU A 32 -7.88 -12.92 -16.17
CA GLU A 32 -9.11 -12.61 -16.88
C GLU A 32 -8.92 -11.48 -17.90
N ARG A 33 -8.17 -10.45 -17.50
CA ARG A 33 -7.90 -9.27 -18.34
C ARG A 33 -6.66 -9.40 -19.22
N ARG A 34 -5.95 -10.53 -19.12
CA ARG A 34 -4.70 -10.81 -19.85
C ARG A 34 -3.63 -9.72 -19.64
N ILE A 35 -3.57 -9.18 -18.43
CA ILE A 35 -2.55 -8.19 -18.04
C ILE A 35 -1.27 -8.97 -17.71
N THR A 36 -0.18 -8.69 -18.42
CA THR A 36 1.07 -9.46 -18.34
C THR A 36 2.29 -8.54 -18.31
N GLY A 37 3.46 -9.11 -17.99
CA GLY A 37 4.74 -8.41 -18.04
C GLY A 37 4.78 -7.17 -17.15
N ARG A 38 5.17 -6.03 -17.73
CA ARG A 38 5.36 -4.77 -17.01
C ARG A 38 4.07 -4.25 -16.37
N ASP A 39 2.92 -4.42 -17.03
CA ASP A 39 1.65 -3.94 -16.52
C ASP A 39 1.16 -4.81 -15.36
N ALA A 40 1.41 -6.12 -15.41
CA ALA A 40 1.12 -7.01 -14.28
C ALA A 40 2.00 -6.67 -13.06
N ALA A 41 3.27 -6.38 -13.30
CA ALA A 41 4.18 -5.92 -12.25
C ALA A 41 3.72 -4.60 -11.63
N LEU A 42 3.29 -3.64 -12.46
CA LEU A 42 2.75 -2.37 -11.98
C LEU A 42 1.45 -2.55 -11.18
N ALA A 43 0.51 -3.36 -11.68
CA ALA A 43 -0.74 -3.65 -10.97
C ALA A 43 -0.48 -4.29 -9.61
N THR A 44 0.48 -5.22 -9.54
CA THR A 44 0.89 -5.88 -8.30
C THR A 44 1.50 -4.90 -7.30
N GLU A 45 2.41 -4.05 -7.77
CA GLU A 45 3.03 -3.03 -6.95
C GLU A 45 1.99 -2.06 -6.37
N LEU A 46 1.09 -1.55 -7.21
CA LEU A 46 0.06 -0.60 -6.78
C LEU A 46 -0.97 -1.24 -5.84
N ALA A 47 -1.46 -2.45 -6.16
CA ALA A 47 -2.50 -3.10 -5.36
C ALA A 47 -2.01 -3.47 -3.96
N TYR A 48 -0.87 -4.18 -3.87
CA TYR A 48 -0.33 -4.62 -2.59
C TYR A 48 0.32 -3.48 -1.82
N GLY A 49 1.00 -2.57 -2.53
CA GLY A 49 1.62 -1.40 -1.93
C GLY A 49 0.61 -0.47 -1.28
N ALA A 50 -0.45 -0.09 -2.00
CA ALA A 50 -1.49 0.78 -1.46
C ALA A 50 -2.30 0.11 -0.33
N SER A 51 -2.55 -1.21 -0.42
CA SER A 51 -3.22 -1.96 0.65
C SER A 51 -2.38 -1.97 1.94
N ARG A 52 -1.07 -2.22 1.83
CA ARG A 52 -0.15 -2.24 2.97
C ARG A 52 0.00 -0.86 3.59
N ALA A 53 0.13 0.16 2.75
CA ALA A 53 0.33 1.54 3.19
C ALA A 53 -0.98 2.26 3.60
N GLN A 54 -2.13 1.59 3.61
CA GLN A 54 -3.45 2.25 3.69
C GLN A 54 -3.56 3.21 4.89
N GLY A 55 -3.06 2.83 6.07
CA GLY A 55 -3.12 3.68 7.25
C GLY A 55 -2.35 4.99 7.11
N LEU A 56 -1.16 4.94 6.50
CA LEU A 56 -0.36 6.11 6.18
C LEU A 56 -1.04 6.97 5.11
N LEU A 57 -1.51 6.34 4.03
CA LEU A 57 -2.15 7.04 2.92
C LEU A 57 -3.42 7.77 3.38
N ASP A 58 -4.24 7.12 4.22
CA ASP A 58 -5.43 7.73 4.80
C ASP A 58 -5.07 8.93 5.69
N ALA A 59 -4.03 8.84 6.52
CA ALA A 59 -3.59 9.97 7.35
C ALA A 59 -3.16 11.18 6.50
N VAL A 60 -2.41 10.93 5.42
CA VAL A 60 -1.96 12.00 4.50
C VAL A 60 -3.15 12.60 3.73
N ILE A 61 -4.06 11.77 3.22
CA ILE A 61 -5.25 12.23 2.49
C ILE A 61 -6.17 13.04 3.42
N ASP A 62 -6.37 12.59 4.68
CA ASP A 62 -7.19 13.30 5.67
C ASP A 62 -6.58 14.67 6.02
N ALA A 63 -5.25 14.76 6.19
CA ALA A 63 -4.55 16.02 6.39
C ALA A 63 -4.70 17.01 5.22
N CYS A 64 -4.93 16.49 4.00
CA CYS A 64 -5.17 17.30 2.81
C CYS A 64 -6.64 17.70 2.63
N ALA A 65 -7.56 16.99 3.28
CA ALA A 65 -9.00 17.14 3.12
C ALA A 65 -9.60 18.16 4.11
N GLU A 66 -10.63 18.88 3.66
CA GLU A 66 -11.37 19.83 4.52
C GLU A 66 -12.49 19.16 5.33
N ARG A 67 -12.83 17.92 4.98
CA ARG A 67 -13.88 17.11 5.61
C ARG A 67 -13.35 15.71 5.90
N PRO A 68 -13.87 15.02 6.92
CA PRO A 68 -13.43 13.68 7.26
C PRO A 68 -13.56 12.71 6.09
N LEU A 69 -12.60 11.78 5.95
CA LEU A 69 -12.63 10.76 4.90
C LEU A 69 -13.90 9.89 4.92
N SER A 70 -14.55 9.72 6.07
CA SER A 70 -15.82 9.00 6.21
C SER A 70 -16.98 9.62 5.42
N GLN A 71 -16.86 10.88 5.01
CA GLN A 71 -17.83 11.58 4.15
C GLN A 71 -17.41 11.61 2.67
N THR A 72 -16.26 11.01 2.34
CA THR A 72 -15.79 10.87 0.96
C THR A 72 -16.37 9.61 0.36
N ASP A 73 -16.80 9.70 -0.91
CA ASP A 73 -17.26 8.54 -1.64
C ASP A 73 -16.17 7.43 -1.61
N PRO A 74 -16.50 6.19 -1.22
CA PRO A 74 -15.50 5.15 -1.06
C PRO A 74 -14.67 4.85 -2.31
N ALA A 75 -15.26 4.94 -3.52
CA ALA A 75 -14.53 4.76 -4.77
C ALA A 75 -13.56 5.93 -5.02
N VAL A 76 -13.95 7.16 -4.66
CA VAL A 76 -13.03 8.30 -4.70
C VAL A 76 -11.86 8.09 -3.75
N LEU A 77 -12.11 7.59 -2.53
CA LEU A 77 -11.05 7.33 -1.56
C LEU A 77 -10.11 6.22 -2.02
N ASP A 78 -10.61 5.13 -2.59
CA ASP A 78 -9.77 4.05 -3.16
C ASP A 78 -8.87 4.58 -4.29
N ALA A 79 -9.39 5.46 -5.15
CA ALA A 79 -8.59 6.11 -6.18
C ALA A 79 -7.53 7.06 -5.59
N LEU A 80 -7.90 7.86 -4.58
CA LEU A 80 -6.96 8.75 -3.89
C LEU A 80 -5.84 7.98 -3.20
N ARG A 81 -6.12 6.83 -2.58
CA ARG A 81 -5.09 5.94 -2.00
C ARG A 81 -4.09 5.48 -3.05
N LEU A 82 -4.57 5.01 -4.21
CA LEU A 82 -3.68 4.65 -5.31
C LEU A 82 -2.87 5.84 -5.81
N GLY A 83 -3.48 7.01 -5.93
CA GLY A 83 -2.79 8.23 -6.31
C GLY A 83 -1.68 8.60 -5.33
N ALA A 84 -2.01 8.66 -4.04
CA ALA A 84 -1.08 8.99 -2.98
C ALA A 84 0.07 7.97 -2.91
N TYR A 85 -0.22 6.66 -3.05
CA TYR A 85 0.82 5.63 -3.11
C TYR A 85 1.79 5.87 -4.28
N GLN A 86 1.26 6.20 -5.46
CA GLN A 86 2.10 6.52 -6.61
C GLN A 86 3.01 7.72 -6.35
N LEU A 87 2.50 8.78 -5.73
CA LEU A 87 3.28 9.98 -5.42
C LEU A 87 4.37 9.72 -4.37
N LEU A 88 4.05 8.97 -3.32
CA LEU A 88 4.89 8.86 -2.13
C LEU A 88 5.87 7.68 -2.20
N ARG A 89 5.47 6.55 -2.81
CA ARG A 89 6.19 5.28 -2.74
C ARG A 89 6.63 4.71 -4.08
N THR A 90 6.43 5.45 -5.18
CA THR A 90 6.87 5.00 -6.50
C THR A 90 7.72 6.06 -7.22
N ARG A 91 8.29 5.67 -8.37
CA ARG A 91 9.02 6.59 -9.26
C ARG A 91 8.15 7.11 -10.40
N ILE A 92 6.83 7.00 -10.28
CA ILE A 92 5.90 7.49 -11.30
C ILE A 92 5.93 9.03 -11.27
N PRO A 93 6.09 9.71 -12.41
CA PRO A 93 6.07 11.17 -12.46
C PRO A 93 4.78 11.73 -11.86
N GLU A 94 4.90 12.81 -11.09
CA GLU A 94 3.78 13.46 -10.39
C GLU A 94 2.58 13.69 -11.31
N HIS A 95 2.80 14.33 -12.46
CA HIS A 95 1.72 14.61 -13.42
C HIS A 95 1.00 13.33 -13.88
N ALA A 96 1.72 12.22 -14.06
CA ALA A 96 1.13 10.95 -14.48
C ALA A 96 0.30 10.32 -13.34
N ALA A 97 0.78 10.39 -12.10
CA ALA A 97 0.03 9.94 -10.93
C ALA A 97 -1.26 10.76 -10.72
N VAL A 98 -1.16 12.09 -10.81
CA VAL A 98 -2.31 13.00 -10.67
C VAL A 98 -3.33 12.77 -11.79
N THR A 99 -2.92 12.82 -13.05
CA THR A 99 -3.84 12.64 -14.20
C THR A 99 -4.54 11.29 -14.15
N SER A 100 -3.79 10.21 -13.94
CA SER A 100 -4.38 8.86 -13.90
C SER A 100 -5.36 8.69 -12.74
N THR A 101 -5.10 9.30 -11.58
CA THR A 101 -6.00 9.28 -10.43
C THR A 101 -7.29 10.05 -10.72
N VAL A 102 -7.18 11.23 -11.35
CA VAL A 102 -8.34 12.04 -11.74
C VAL A 102 -9.19 11.31 -12.79
N ASP A 103 -8.56 10.62 -13.74
CA ASP A 103 -9.26 9.82 -14.75
C ASP A 103 -9.97 8.61 -14.12
N LEU A 104 -9.36 7.98 -13.12
CA LEU A 104 -9.97 6.90 -12.34
C LEU A 104 -11.19 7.39 -11.56
N VAL A 105 -11.08 8.52 -10.86
CA VAL A 105 -12.23 9.14 -10.18
C VAL A 105 -13.33 9.50 -11.17
N ARG A 106 -12.99 10.01 -12.36
CA ARG A 106 -13.97 10.33 -13.40
C ARG A 106 -14.74 9.10 -13.84
N ALA A 107 -14.04 7.97 -14.05
CA ALA A 107 -14.63 6.72 -14.50
C ALA A 107 -15.55 6.08 -13.44
N GLU A 108 -15.13 6.11 -12.18
CA GLU A 108 -15.76 5.31 -11.11
C GLU A 108 -16.80 6.10 -10.30
N ALA A 109 -16.56 7.39 -10.07
CA ALA A 109 -17.43 8.26 -9.25
C ALA A 109 -18.09 9.40 -10.04
N GLY A 110 -17.65 9.63 -11.29
CA GLY A 110 -18.19 10.66 -12.17
C GLY A 110 -17.44 12.00 -12.11
N SER A 111 -17.70 12.85 -13.10
CA SER A 111 -16.93 14.10 -13.31
C SER A 111 -17.08 15.15 -12.20
N TRP A 112 -18.08 15.03 -11.32
CA TRP A 112 -18.28 16.00 -10.22
C TRP A 112 -17.19 15.89 -9.14
N ALA A 113 -16.58 14.70 -8.97
CA ALA A 113 -15.57 14.43 -7.96
C ALA A 113 -14.13 14.73 -8.44
N THR A 114 -13.92 14.98 -9.73
CA THR A 114 -12.56 15.13 -10.30
C THR A 114 -11.85 16.38 -9.80
N GLY A 115 -12.59 17.46 -9.53
CA GLY A 115 -12.01 18.69 -8.97
C GLY A 115 -11.48 18.49 -7.55
N PHE A 116 -12.25 17.79 -6.72
CA PHE A 116 -11.83 17.39 -5.38
C PHE A 116 -10.61 16.49 -5.43
N ALA A 117 -10.63 15.44 -6.26
CA ALA A 117 -9.49 14.53 -6.39
C ALA A 117 -8.22 15.26 -6.83
N ASN A 118 -8.29 16.12 -7.83
CA ASN A 118 -7.14 16.91 -8.29
C ASN A 118 -6.60 17.84 -7.19
N ALA A 119 -7.48 18.47 -6.41
CA ALA A 119 -7.07 19.34 -5.30
C ALA A 119 -6.33 18.56 -4.21
N ILE A 120 -6.84 17.40 -3.81
CA ILE A 120 -6.18 16.52 -2.85
C ILE A 120 -4.83 16.04 -3.39
N MET A 121 -4.81 15.50 -4.60
CA MET A 121 -3.60 14.97 -5.22
C MET A 121 -2.48 16.01 -5.33
N ARG A 122 -2.83 17.27 -5.62
CA ARG A 122 -1.88 18.39 -5.60
C ARG A 122 -1.33 18.70 -4.21
N LYS A 123 -2.16 18.67 -3.16
CA LYS A 123 -1.69 18.89 -1.78
C LYS A 123 -0.78 17.76 -1.33
N VAL A 124 -1.13 16.50 -1.65
CA VAL A 124 -0.31 15.34 -1.32
C VAL A 124 1.08 15.45 -1.95
N SER A 125 1.20 15.96 -3.18
CA SER A 125 2.49 16.11 -3.87
C SER A 125 3.39 17.24 -3.37
N GLU A 126 2.93 18.09 -2.45
CA GLU A 126 3.72 19.20 -1.91
C GLU A 126 4.85 18.73 -0.98
N LYS A 127 4.77 17.49 -0.47
CA LYS A 127 5.73 16.90 0.47
C LYS A 127 6.04 15.46 0.08
N ASP A 128 7.25 15.00 0.39
CA ASP A 128 7.58 13.58 0.34
C ASP A 128 7.04 12.85 1.58
N GLU A 129 7.16 11.51 1.58
CA GLU A 129 6.68 10.68 2.69
C GLU A 129 7.34 11.05 4.03
N ALA A 130 8.64 11.36 4.03
CA ALA A 130 9.36 11.69 5.26
C ALA A 130 8.83 12.99 5.89
N ALA A 131 8.63 14.03 5.08
CA ALA A 131 8.07 15.29 5.54
C ALA A 131 6.61 15.15 6.01
N TRP A 132 5.81 14.29 5.38
CA TRP A 132 4.47 13.96 5.88
C TRP A 132 4.52 13.23 7.22
N LEU A 133 5.40 12.25 7.38
CA LEU A 133 5.55 11.51 8.63
C LEU A 133 6.04 12.40 9.77
N ASP A 134 6.94 13.34 9.51
CA ASP A 134 7.42 14.26 10.54
C ASP A 134 6.34 15.24 11.02
N GLU A 135 5.37 15.57 10.15
CA GLU A 135 4.22 16.39 10.52
C GLU A 135 3.12 15.61 11.23
N LEU A 136 2.84 14.38 10.80
CA LEU A 136 1.67 13.62 11.22
C LEU A 136 1.95 12.61 12.33
N ALA A 137 3.17 12.10 12.45
CA ALA A 137 3.51 11.15 13.51
C ALA A 137 3.53 11.88 14.86
N PRO A 138 2.95 11.28 15.92
CA PRO A 138 3.10 11.84 17.25
C PRO A 138 4.56 11.77 17.70
N ASP A 139 4.90 12.61 18.68
CA ASP A 139 6.22 12.57 19.31
C ASP A 139 6.50 11.17 19.89
N GLU A 140 7.65 10.60 19.52
CA GLU A 140 8.04 9.24 19.91
C GLU A 140 8.24 9.11 21.43
N GLY A 141 8.70 10.16 22.11
CA GLY A 141 8.87 10.17 23.56
C GLY A 141 7.54 10.17 24.32
N ALA A 142 6.52 10.84 23.77
CA ALA A 142 5.19 10.91 24.35
C ALA A 142 4.30 9.70 23.98
N ASP A 143 4.39 9.22 22.74
CA ASP A 143 3.57 8.13 22.20
C ASP A 143 4.34 7.26 21.19
N PRO A 144 5.23 6.38 21.67
CA PRO A 144 6.06 5.55 20.79
C PRO A 144 5.22 4.58 19.95
N ILE A 145 4.12 4.05 20.50
CA ILE A 145 3.22 3.14 19.77
C ILE A 145 2.61 3.86 18.57
N GLY A 146 2.17 5.11 18.75
CA GLY A 146 1.59 5.90 17.67
C GLY A 146 2.60 6.30 16.61
N ALA A 147 3.78 6.70 17.07
CA ALA A 147 4.87 7.11 16.20
C ALA A 147 5.30 5.94 15.29
N TYR A 148 5.55 4.77 15.88
CA TYR A 148 5.94 3.60 15.10
C TYR A 148 4.81 3.05 14.24
N ALA A 149 3.56 3.04 14.75
CA ALA A 149 2.41 2.61 13.97
C ALA A 149 2.27 3.39 12.64
N LEU A 150 2.30 4.73 12.71
CA LEU A 150 2.15 5.54 11.50
C LEU A 150 3.34 5.38 10.54
N ARG A 151 4.58 5.41 11.07
CA ARG A 151 5.80 5.30 10.27
C ARG A 151 5.95 3.96 9.56
N THR A 152 5.29 2.92 10.04
CA THR A 152 5.32 1.57 9.45
C THR A 152 3.95 1.18 8.86
N ALA A 153 3.05 2.14 8.67
CA ALA A 153 1.71 1.95 8.11
C ALA A 153 0.80 0.93 8.84
N HIS A 154 1.05 0.67 10.13
CA HIS A 154 0.23 -0.22 10.94
C HIS A 154 -0.94 0.52 11.59
N PRO A 155 -2.12 -0.11 11.71
CA PRO A 155 -3.13 0.34 12.66
C PRO A 155 -2.56 0.39 14.08
N ARG A 156 -2.88 1.46 14.83
CA ARG A 156 -2.40 1.65 16.21
C ARG A 156 -2.63 0.43 17.11
N TRP A 157 -3.73 -0.30 16.90
CA TRP A 157 -4.05 -1.48 17.69
C TRP A 157 -3.10 -2.66 17.38
N ILE A 158 -2.63 -2.83 16.15
CA ILE A 158 -1.62 -3.85 15.77
C ILE A 158 -0.29 -3.54 16.45
N ALA A 159 0.18 -2.29 16.33
CA ALA A 159 1.42 -1.87 16.99
C ALA A 159 1.36 -2.08 18.51
N ARG A 160 0.19 -1.82 19.11
CA ARG A 160 -0.03 -2.13 20.53
C ARG A 160 0.05 -3.62 20.82
N SER A 161 -0.57 -4.47 20.01
CA SER A 161 -0.51 -5.92 20.19
C SER A 161 0.92 -6.46 20.09
N PHE A 162 1.74 -5.94 19.16
CA PHE A 162 3.16 -6.27 19.09
C PHE A 162 3.90 -5.83 20.36
N ALA A 163 3.63 -4.62 20.83
CA ALA A 163 4.27 -4.09 22.04
C ALA A 163 3.95 -4.94 23.28
N GLU A 164 2.70 -5.38 23.41
CA GLU A 164 2.24 -6.25 24.48
C GLU A 164 2.86 -7.64 24.40
N ALA A 165 2.95 -8.22 23.19
CA ALA A 165 3.55 -9.54 22.99
C ALA A 165 5.07 -9.56 23.23
N LEU A 166 5.78 -8.49 22.85
CA LEU A 166 7.22 -8.34 23.05
C LEU A 166 7.58 -7.88 24.47
N GLY A 167 6.63 -7.28 25.19
CA GLY A 167 6.89 -6.60 26.45
C GLY A 167 7.77 -5.35 26.28
N ASP A 168 7.83 -4.79 25.07
CA ASP A 168 8.68 -3.65 24.70
C ASP A 168 7.90 -2.62 23.88
N LYS A 169 8.14 -1.34 24.16
CA LYS A 169 7.57 -0.20 23.41
C LYS A 169 8.63 0.63 22.70
N GLY A 170 9.91 0.25 22.80
CA GLY A 170 11.04 0.96 22.21
C GLY A 170 11.59 0.24 20.99
N ALA A 171 12.89 -0.07 21.01
CA ALA A 171 13.63 -0.54 19.85
C ALA A 171 13.17 -1.91 19.30
N GLY A 172 12.74 -2.83 20.17
CA GLY A 172 12.22 -4.13 19.76
C GLY A 172 10.87 -4.02 19.05
N LEU A 173 9.97 -3.16 19.55
CA LEU A 173 8.73 -2.83 18.85
C LEU A 173 9.01 -2.23 17.47
N LYS A 174 9.88 -1.23 17.41
CA LYS A 174 10.27 -0.57 16.16
C LYS A 174 10.80 -1.59 15.15
N ALA A 175 11.77 -2.41 15.54
CA ALA A 175 12.37 -3.41 14.65
C ALA A 175 11.34 -4.44 14.15
N ALA A 176 10.41 -4.88 15.01
CA ALA A 176 9.39 -5.84 14.61
C ALA A 176 8.39 -5.26 13.59
N LEU A 177 7.95 -4.01 13.78
CA LEU A 177 7.04 -3.35 12.84
C LEU A 177 7.75 -2.99 11.52
N GLU A 178 9.02 -2.58 11.56
CA GLU A 178 9.82 -2.35 10.34
C GLU A 178 10.00 -3.65 9.53
N ALA A 179 10.19 -4.78 10.21
CA ALA A 179 10.28 -6.09 9.56
C ALA A 179 8.94 -6.53 8.94
N ASP A 180 7.81 -6.24 9.58
CA ASP A 180 6.47 -6.58 9.07
C ASP A 180 6.07 -5.72 7.85
N ASP A 181 6.41 -4.43 7.84
CA ASP A 181 6.14 -3.55 6.68
C ASP A 181 7.05 -3.86 5.48
N ALA A 182 8.22 -4.47 5.71
CA ALA A 182 9.17 -4.81 4.66
C ALA A 182 8.56 -5.71 3.56
N ARG A 183 9.04 -5.55 2.33
CA ARG A 183 8.57 -6.36 1.20
C ARG A 183 8.91 -7.84 1.47
N PRO A 184 7.94 -8.76 1.39
CA PRO A 184 8.20 -10.16 1.67
C PRO A 184 9.12 -10.76 0.60
N GLU A 185 10.06 -11.58 1.05
CA GLU A 185 10.88 -12.41 0.18
C GLU A 185 10.11 -13.69 -0.19
N VAL A 186 10.40 -14.21 -1.39
CA VAL A 186 9.82 -15.48 -1.83
C VAL A 186 10.66 -16.61 -1.26
N HIS A 187 10.12 -17.33 -0.29
CA HIS A 187 10.73 -18.55 0.23
C HIS A 187 10.19 -19.77 -0.50
N LEU A 188 11.09 -20.67 -0.90
CA LEU A 188 10.76 -21.96 -1.49
C LEU A 188 11.20 -23.07 -0.55
N VAL A 189 10.43 -24.16 -0.49
CA VAL A 189 10.75 -25.32 0.34
C VAL A 189 11.13 -26.49 -0.55
N ALA A 190 12.38 -26.96 -0.41
CA ALA A 190 12.83 -28.21 -1.01
C ALA A 190 12.15 -29.39 -0.30
N ARG A 191 11.41 -30.20 -1.05
CA ARG A 191 10.72 -31.38 -0.52
C ARG A 191 11.72 -32.53 -0.40
N PRO A 192 12.00 -33.03 0.82
CA PRO A 192 12.93 -34.14 1.00
C PRO A 192 12.53 -35.36 0.16
N GLY A 193 13.49 -35.91 -0.59
CA GLY A 193 13.29 -37.06 -1.48
C GLY A 193 12.90 -36.70 -2.92
N GLU A 194 12.50 -35.46 -3.19
CA GLU A 194 12.16 -34.98 -4.54
C GLU A 194 13.25 -34.07 -5.11
N ILE A 195 13.77 -33.15 -4.28
CA ILE A 195 14.81 -32.19 -4.66
C ILE A 195 15.58 -31.74 -3.40
N SER A 196 16.89 -31.55 -3.51
CA SER A 196 17.69 -30.94 -2.44
C SER A 196 17.54 -29.41 -2.43
N ALA A 197 17.90 -28.76 -1.31
CA ALA A 197 17.92 -27.31 -1.22
C ALA A 197 18.88 -26.68 -2.24
N ASP A 198 20.06 -27.29 -2.44
CA ASP A 198 21.07 -26.82 -3.39
C ASP A 198 20.58 -26.93 -4.84
N GLU A 199 19.93 -28.03 -5.20
CA GLU A 199 19.35 -28.20 -6.54
C GLU A 199 18.22 -27.19 -6.79
N LEU A 200 17.35 -26.97 -5.81
CA LEU A 200 16.26 -26.01 -5.92
C LEU A 200 16.80 -24.58 -6.08
N ALA A 201 17.80 -24.20 -5.29
CA ALA A 201 18.50 -22.92 -5.39
C ALA A 201 19.12 -22.74 -6.79
N ALA A 202 19.83 -23.74 -7.31
CA ALA A 202 20.44 -23.70 -8.64
C ALA A 202 19.43 -23.50 -9.79
N ILE A 203 18.26 -24.14 -9.71
CA ILE A 203 17.22 -24.05 -10.76
C ILE A 203 16.49 -22.69 -10.72
N THR A 204 16.32 -22.14 -9.53
CA THR A 204 15.53 -20.91 -9.30
C THR A 204 16.37 -19.65 -9.28
N GLY A 205 17.70 -19.79 -9.19
CA GLY A 205 18.63 -18.67 -8.99
C GLY A 205 18.52 -18.04 -7.60
N GLY A 206 18.02 -18.79 -6.62
CA GLY A 206 17.94 -18.38 -5.22
C GLY A 206 19.15 -18.84 -4.39
N ASP A 207 19.16 -18.47 -3.12
CA ASP A 207 20.17 -18.89 -2.15
C ASP A 207 19.60 -19.96 -1.19
N PRO A 208 20.36 -21.02 -0.84
CA PRO A 208 19.94 -21.95 0.19
C PRO A 208 19.77 -21.22 1.53
N ALA A 209 18.63 -21.45 2.18
CA ALA A 209 18.43 -20.96 3.55
C ALA A 209 19.45 -21.63 4.50
N PRO A 210 19.93 -20.90 5.54
CA PRO A 210 20.90 -21.42 6.51
C PRO A 210 20.39 -22.61 7.33
#